data_AF-A0A1E1VYJ6-F1
#
_entry.id   AF-A0A1E1VYJ6-F1
#
_cell.length_a   1.000
_cell.length_b   1.000
_cell.length_c   1.000
_cell.angle_alpha   90.00
_cell.angle_beta   90.00
_cell.angle_gamma   90.00
#
_symmetry.space_group_name_H-M   'P 1'
#
loop_
_entity.id
_entity.type
_entity.pdbx_description
1 polymer ?
#
loop_
_entity_poly.entity_id
_entity_poly.type
_entity_poly.pdbx_seq_one_letter_code
_entity_poly.pdbx_strand_id
1 'polypeptide(L)'
;NVRPEYPYRPYNPTDRNHDYPKKKPYLYPEKTTTAKTTHIGVVTPSDKPDTCDTSYDAVALIRGELFIFKNRYHWRIGANGRYPGYPIEITRMWPSLPKGLTHVDAVYERPDKKIAFFVGKELYLCDSQHLVRGYPKPLTNLGLPESLEKLDAAMVWGYNGKTYFYSGTMYWKYDEDEGRVELDYPRDMSMWKGVGYNIDSVFQWKDGKTYFFKGKGFWKFNDLQMRVEHERQLPSAPMWMH
;
A
#
# COMPACT_ATOMS: atom_id res chain seq x y z
N ASN A 1 -42.66 -42.15 -50.03
CA ASN A 1 -41.68 -42.53 -48.98
C ASN A 1 -42.30 -42.37 -47.61
N VAL A 2 -42.90 -43.45 -47.12
CA VAL A 2 -43.35 -43.62 -45.73
C VAL A 2 -42.59 -44.85 -45.21
N ARG A 3 -42.16 -44.86 -43.95
CA ARG A 3 -41.57 -46.04 -43.28
C ARG A 3 -42.45 -46.44 -42.08
N PRO A 4 -42.50 -47.73 -41.70
CA PRO A 4 -43.61 -48.30 -40.92
C PRO A 4 -43.32 -48.44 -39.41
N GLU A 5 -44.34 -48.74 -38.60
CA GLU A 5 -44.24 -49.22 -37.20
C GLU A 5 -43.80 -50.72 -37.14
N TYR A 6 -43.87 -51.55 -36.08
CA TYR A 6 -44.52 -51.65 -34.74
C TYR A 6 -43.75 -52.76 -33.92
N PRO A 7 -44.15 -53.24 -32.71
CA PRO A 7 -44.98 -52.70 -31.61
C PRO A 7 -44.42 -52.91 -30.17
N TYR A 8 -45.26 -52.56 -29.19
CA TYR A 8 -45.27 -52.92 -27.75
C TYR A 8 -45.44 -54.45 -27.47
N ARG A 9 -45.44 -55.04 -26.24
CA ARG A 9 -45.61 -54.59 -24.82
C ARG A 9 -44.77 -55.53 -23.84
N PRO A 10 -45.07 -55.82 -22.53
CA PRO A 10 -44.06 -56.31 -21.54
C PRO A 10 -44.35 -57.68 -20.89
N TYR A 11 -43.46 -58.16 -19.98
CA TYR A 11 -43.85 -59.07 -18.88
C TYR A 11 -42.88 -59.04 -17.69
N ASN A 12 -43.37 -59.33 -16.48
CA ASN A 12 -42.60 -59.34 -15.24
C ASN A 12 -43.06 -60.53 -14.36
N PRO A 13 -42.18 -61.49 -14.01
CA PRO A 13 -42.49 -62.46 -12.95
C PRO A 13 -41.38 -62.63 -11.90
N THR A 14 -41.74 -62.30 -10.65
CA THR A 14 -41.42 -63.02 -9.41
C THR A 14 -39.97 -63.44 -9.09
N ASP A 15 -39.44 -62.81 -8.05
CA ASP A 15 -38.93 -63.45 -6.81
C ASP A 15 -38.49 -64.94 -6.88
N ARG A 16 -37.21 -65.18 -6.60
CA ARG A 16 -36.70 -66.45 -6.04
C ARG A 16 -35.32 -66.30 -5.40
N ASN A 17 -35.28 -66.41 -4.08
CA ASN A 17 -34.05 -66.60 -3.30
C ASN A 17 -33.15 -67.72 -3.85
N HIS A 18 -31.83 -67.49 -3.88
CA HIS A 18 -30.83 -68.55 -3.81
C HIS A 18 -29.72 -68.16 -2.81
N ASP A 19 -29.70 -68.89 -1.71
CA ASP A 19 -28.73 -68.77 -0.61
C ASP A 19 -27.42 -69.49 -0.97
N TYR A 20 -26.27 -68.83 -0.76
CA TYR A 20 -24.95 -69.46 -0.83
C TYR A 20 -23.99 -68.86 0.23
N PRO A 21 -23.07 -69.67 0.79
CA PRO A 21 -22.79 -69.61 2.23
C PRO A 21 -21.69 -68.63 2.67
N LYS A 22 -21.86 -68.09 3.87
CA LYS A 22 -20.88 -67.25 4.59
C LYS A 22 -19.61 -68.04 4.94
N LYS A 23 -18.44 -67.59 4.47
CA LYS A 23 -17.14 -67.90 5.09
C LYS A 23 -16.60 -66.70 5.86
N LYS A 24 -16.18 -66.93 7.11
CA LYS A 24 -15.64 -65.91 8.01
C LYS A 24 -14.22 -65.50 7.58
N PRO A 25 -13.87 -64.20 7.55
CA PRO A 25 -12.49 -63.76 7.52
C PRO A 25 -11.78 -64.09 8.85
N TYR A 26 -10.54 -64.57 8.78
CA TYR A 26 -9.67 -64.76 9.94
C TYR A 26 -8.99 -63.44 10.33
N LEU A 27 -8.69 -63.25 11.62
CA LEU A 27 -8.01 -62.06 12.14
C LEU A 27 -6.55 -62.00 11.68
N TYR A 28 -6.07 -60.77 11.43
CA TYR A 28 -4.66 -60.42 11.37
C TYR A 28 -4.28 -59.57 12.59
N PRO A 29 -3.02 -59.60 13.06
CA PRO A 29 -2.64 -59.04 14.35
C PRO A 29 -2.63 -57.51 14.37
N GLU A 30 -2.95 -56.97 15.54
CA GLU A 30 -3.04 -55.54 15.82
C GLU A 30 -1.66 -54.87 15.79
N LYS A 31 -1.48 -53.89 14.89
CA LYS A 31 -0.32 -52.98 14.90
C LYS A 31 -0.75 -51.64 15.48
N THR A 32 -0.23 -51.33 16.66
CA THR A 32 -0.38 -50.03 17.31
C THR A 32 0.07 -48.92 16.37
N THR A 33 -0.89 -48.17 15.82
CA THR A 33 -0.61 -47.00 15.00
C THR A 33 -0.53 -45.79 15.91
N THR A 34 0.69 -45.38 16.26
CA THR A 34 0.91 -44.12 16.96
C THR A 34 0.37 -43.00 16.08
N ALA A 35 -0.67 -42.31 16.55
CA ALA A 35 -1.23 -41.16 15.84
C ALA A 35 -0.16 -40.07 15.73
N LYS A 36 0.45 -39.92 14.55
CA LYS A 36 1.18 -38.70 14.22
C LYS A 36 0.14 -37.60 14.10
N THR A 37 0.02 -36.76 15.13
CA THR A 37 -0.66 -35.48 15.03
C THR A 37 0.03 -34.69 13.94
N THR A 38 -0.53 -34.68 12.74
CA THR A 38 -0.16 -33.72 11.71
C THR A 38 -0.58 -32.37 12.26
N HIS A 39 0.39 -31.65 12.84
CA HIS A 39 0.24 -30.21 13.04
C HIS A 39 0.10 -29.62 11.65
N ILE A 40 -1.15 -29.47 11.20
CA ILE A 40 -1.50 -28.55 10.13
C ILE A 40 -1.16 -27.18 10.70
N GLY A 41 0.08 -26.77 10.47
CA GLY A 41 0.53 -25.44 10.81
C GLY A 41 -0.42 -24.49 10.09
N VAL A 42 -1.21 -23.74 10.86
CA VAL A 42 -1.91 -22.59 10.33
C VAL A 42 -0.80 -21.64 9.89
N VAL A 43 -0.50 -21.66 8.59
CA VAL A 43 0.39 -20.69 7.98
C VAL A 43 -0.38 -19.39 7.98
N THR A 44 -0.27 -18.64 9.09
CA THR A 44 -0.77 -17.28 9.18
C THR A 44 -0.17 -16.53 8.00
N PRO A 45 -0.99 -15.97 7.07
CA PRO A 45 -0.45 -15.21 5.96
C PRO A 45 0.47 -14.12 6.49
N SER A 46 1.64 -13.96 5.88
CA SER A 46 2.54 -12.88 6.25
C SER A 46 1.82 -11.55 6.02
N ASP A 47 1.80 -10.70 7.03
CA ASP A 47 1.23 -9.34 6.96
C ASP A 47 2.19 -8.33 6.30
N LYS A 48 3.37 -8.79 5.87
CA LYS A 48 4.30 -8.03 5.05
C LYS A 48 3.70 -7.83 3.64
N PRO A 49 3.68 -6.59 3.13
CA PRO A 49 3.26 -6.33 1.76
C PRO A 49 4.08 -7.10 0.71
N ASP A 50 3.43 -7.53 -0.36
CA ASP A 50 4.12 -8.02 -1.56
C ASP A 50 4.91 -6.86 -2.20
N THR A 51 6.16 -7.11 -2.58
CA THR A 51 6.98 -6.11 -3.29
C THR A 51 6.52 -5.94 -4.74
N CYS A 52 6.07 -7.02 -5.37
CA CYS A 52 5.74 -7.06 -6.78
C CYS A 52 4.31 -6.55 -7.07
N ASP A 53 3.41 -6.60 -6.08
CA ASP A 53 1.99 -6.31 -6.28
C ASP A 53 1.34 -5.54 -5.11
N THR A 54 1.74 -4.29 -4.89
CA THR A 54 1.17 -3.42 -3.84
C THR A 54 0.96 -1.97 -4.28
N SER A 55 0.02 -1.28 -3.64
CA SER A 55 0.02 0.19 -3.56
C SER A 55 0.94 0.67 -2.44
N TYR A 56 1.15 1.98 -2.35
CA TYR A 56 1.99 2.63 -1.35
C TYR A 56 1.15 3.62 -0.55
N ASP A 57 1.42 3.78 0.74
CA ASP A 57 0.74 4.77 1.59
C ASP A 57 1.52 6.09 1.64
N ALA A 58 2.84 6.04 1.42
CA ALA A 58 3.65 7.21 1.15
C ALA A 58 4.89 6.84 0.33
N VAL A 59 5.44 7.78 -0.45
CA VAL A 59 6.72 7.65 -1.12
C VAL A 59 7.52 8.95 -0.95
N ALA A 60 8.79 8.84 -0.57
CA ALA A 60 9.66 10.00 -0.34
C ALA A 60 11.08 9.76 -0.83
N LEU A 61 11.69 10.80 -1.40
CA LEU A 61 13.15 10.87 -1.56
C LEU A 61 13.73 11.46 -0.26
N ILE A 62 14.52 10.67 0.47
CA ILE A 62 15.14 11.06 1.75
C ILE A 62 16.65 10.85 1.60
N ARG A 63 17.44 11.92 1.79
CA ARG A 63 18.92 11.91 1.72
C ARG A 63 19.49 11.25 0.46
N GLY A 64 18.78 11.37 -0.66
CA GLY A 64 19.19 10.79 -1.95
C GLY A 64 18.81 9.32 -2.15
N GLU A 65 17.99 8.72 -1.29
CA GLU A 65 17.48 7.35 -1.42
C GLU A 65 15.95 7.35 -1.44
N LEU A 66 15.37 6.35 -2.12
CA LEU A 66 13.92 6.21 -2.21
C LEU A 66 13.41 5.39 -1.02
N PHE A 67 12.43 5.95 -0.32
CA PHE A 67 11.69 5.28 0.74
C PHE A 67 10.24 5.12 0.29
N ILE A 68 9.76 3.88 0.29
CA ILE A 68 8.38 3.54 -0.02
C ILE A 68 7.76 2.94 1.23
N PHE A 69 6.61 3.45 1.65
CA PHE A 69 5.91 3.04 2.87
C PHE A 69 4.64 2.28 2.50
N LYS A 70 4.37 1.17 3.19
CA LYS A 70 3.11 0.43 3.08
C LYS A 70 2.79 -0.33 4.36
N ASN A 71 1.58 -0.11 4.89
CA ASN A 71 1.18 -0.53 6.21
C ASN A 71 2.26 -0.09 7.23
N ARG A 72 2.51 -0.89 8.27
CA ARG A 72 3.58 -0.61 9.25
C ARG A 72 4.99 -0.85 8.73
N TYR A 73 5.17 -1.06 7.42
CA TYR A 73 6.42 -1.44 6.77
C TYR A 73 6.92 -0.37 5.80
N HIS A 74 8.21 -0.44 5.46
CA HIS A 74 8.79 0.31 4.36
C HIS A 74 9.86 -0.49 3.63
N TRP A 75 10.22 -0.02 2.43
CA TRP A 75 11.42 -0.39 1.69
C TRP A 75 12.35 0.82 1.59
N ARG A 76 13.65 0.54 1.47
CA ARG A 76 14.69 1.52 1.15
C ARG A 76 15.41 1.06 -0.12
N ILE A 77 15.54 1.95 -1.10
CA ILE A 77 16.13 1.68 -2.42
C ILE A 77 17.22 2.73 -2.69
N GLY A 78 18.44 2.24 -2.88
CA GLY A 78 19.64 3.05 -3.11
C GLY A 78 19.96 3.21 -4.60
N ALA A 79 21.20 3.63 -4.91
CA ALA A 79 21.67 3.73 -6.29
C ALA A 79 21.82 2.36 -6.98
N ASN A 80 22.02 1.29 -6.21
CA ASN A 80 22.19 -0.09 -6.69
C ASN A 80 20.90 -0.91 -6.57
N GLY A 81 19.74 -0.25 -6.55
CA GLY A 81 18.44 -0.87 -6.34
C GLY A 81 18.10 -1.09 -4.86
N ARG A 82 17.14 -1.98 -4.62
CA ARG A 82 16.56 -2.28 -3.30
C ARG A 82 17.55 -2.93 -2.34
N TYR A 83 17.66 -2.39 -1.12
CA TYR A 83 18.52 -2.99 -0.08
C TYR A 83 17.99 -4.37 0.38
N PRO A 84 18.88 -5.33 0.71
CA PRO A 84 18.47 -6.65 1.22
C PRO A 84 17.81 -6.55 2.60
N GLY A 85 16.92 -7.49 2.90
CA GLY A 85 16.20 -7.59 4.18
C GLY A 85 14.93 -6.74 4.29
N TYR A 86 14.65 -5.88 3.30
CA TYR A 86 13.40 -5.11 3.20
C TYR A 86 12.27 -5.95 2.57
N PRO A 87 10.99 -5.74 2.96
CA PRO A 87 10.52 -4.68 3.84
C PRO A 87 10.75 -4.94 5.34
N ILE A 88 11.00 -3.85 6.08
CA ILE A 88 11.12 -3.84 7.55
C ILE A 88 10.09 -2.87 8.16
N GLU A 89 9.73 -3.07 9.42
CA GLU A 89 8.80 -2.19 10.11
C GLU A 89 9.36 -0.77 10.24
N ILE A 90 8.51 0.25 10.04
CA ILE A 90 8.87 1.68 10.10
C ILE A 90 9.50 2.01 11.46
N THR A 91 8.91 1.51 12.54
CA THR A 91 9.37 1.69 13.93
C THR A 91 10.72 1.04 14.24
N ARG A 92 11.25 0.16 13.38
CA ARG A 92 12.64 -0.34 13.51
C ARG A 92 13.68 0.68 13.06
N MET A 93 13.30 1.61 12.16
CA MET A 93 14.18 2.71 11.74
C MET A 93 13.90 4.00 12.52
N TRP A 94 12.64 4.28 12.83
CA TRP A 94 12.20 5.44 13.61
C TRP A 94 11.48 4.98 14.90
N PRO A 95 12.22 4.56 15.94
CA PRO A 95 11.64 3.98 17.16
C PRO A 95 10.85 4.97 18.02
N SER A 96 10.89 6.26 17.70
CA SER A 96 10.11 7.32 18.35
C SER A 96 8.73 7.55 17.72
N LEU A 97 8.42 6.92 16.58
CA LEU A 97 7.06 6.90 16.03
C LEU A 97 6.15 5.97 16.88
N PRO A 98 4.82 6.10 16.82
CA PRO A 98 3.90 5.34 17.66
C PRO A 98 4.13 3.83 17.60
N LYS A 99 4.16 3.16 18.76
CA LYS A 99 4.38 1.69 18.81
C LYS A 99 3.27 0.89 18.10
N GLY A 100 2.06 1.46 18.01
CA GLY A 100 0.92 0.90 17.29
C GLY A 100 0.73 1.45 15.87
N LEU A 101 1.76 2.09 15.28
CA LEU A 101 1.69 2.67 13.93
C LEU A 101 1.26 1.61 12.90
N THR A 102 0.12 1.81 12.26
CA THR A 102 -0.43 0.90 11.24
C THR A 102 -0.02 1.27 9.82
N HIS A 103 0.25 2.56 9.58
CA HIS A 103 0.72 3.18 8.34
C HIS A 103 1.16 4.62 8.63
N VAL A 104 1.73 5.29 7.63
CA VAL A 104 1.94 6.74 7.60
C VAL A 104 1.10 7.30 6.45
N ASP A 105 0.51 8.48 6.62
CA ASP A 105 -0.38 9.07 5.61
C ASP A 105 0.37 9.92 4.58
N ALA A 106 1.46 10.57 5.00
CA ALA A 106 2.35 11.31 4.10
C ALA A 106 3.76 11.43 4.70
N VAL A 107 4.80 11.48 3.85
CA VAL A 107 6.20 11.63 4.27
C VAL A 107 6.96 12.52 3.28
N TYR A 108 7.77 13.46 3.77
CA TYR A 108 8.73 14.20 2.93
C TYR A 108 9.99 14.62 3.69
N GLU A 109 11.09 14.83 2.96
CA GLU A 109 12.27 15.53 3.47
C GLU A 109 12.05 17.04 3.32
N ARG A 110 12.14 17.78 4.43
CA ARG A 110 12.06 19.25 4.46
C ARG A 110 13.36 19.90 3.96
N PRO A 111 13.34 21.18 3.57
CA PRO A 111 14.55 21.92 3.20
C PRO A 111 15.64 21.86 4.28
N ASP A 112 15.25 21.83 5.56
CA ASP A 112 16.15 21.73 6.73
C ASP A 112 16.65 20.30 7.05
N LYS A 113 16.49 19.37 6.09
CA LYS A 113 16.94 17.96 6.11
C LYS A 113 16.35 17.07 7.20
N LYS A 114 15.26 17.53 7.83
CA LYS A 114 14.42 16.73 8.72
C LYS A 114 13.33 16.03 7.93
N ILE A 115 12.92 14.87 8.43
CA ILE A 115 11.90 14.02 7.81
C ILE A 115 10.59 14.30 8.54
N ALA A 116 9.61 14.80 7.81
CA ALA A 116 8.27 15.03 8.33
C ALA A 116 7.41 13.80 8.00
N PHE A 117 6.90 13.13 9.03
CA PHE A 117 5.92 12.06 8.94
C PHE A 117 4.56 12.59 9.39
N PHE A 118 3.53 12.36 8.59
CA PHE A 118 2.14 12.67 8.95
C PHE A 118 1.40 11.38 9.27
N VAL A 119 0.67 11.38 10.39
CA VAL A 119 -0.13 10.26 10.88
C VAL A 119 -1.42 10.84 11.47
N GLY A 120 -2.53 10.71 10.75
CA GLY A 120 -3.78 11.38 11.08
C GLY A 120 -3.59 12.91 11.24
N LYS A 121 -4.08 13.45 12.36
CA LYS A 121 -3.96 14.87 12.73
C LYS A 121 -2.59 15.28 13.28
N GLU A 122 -1.58 14.41 13.26
CA GLU A 122 -0.27 14.68 13.85
C GLU A 122 0.87 14.71 12.83
N LEU A 123 1.72 15.73 12.96
CA LEU A 123 3.06 15.79 12.39
C LEU A 123 4.08 15.27 13.40
N TYR A 124 4.88 14.29 13.00
CA TYR A 124 6.08 13.81 13.68
C TYR A 124 7.31 14.28 12.88
N LEU A 125 8.11 15.18 13.44
CA LEU A 125 9.33 15.67 12.80
C LEU A 125 10.56 14.94 13.34
N CYS A 126 11.30 14.25 12.47
CA CYS A 126 12.50 13.50 12.83
C CYS A 126 13.77 14.14 12.26
N ASP A 127 14.81 14.28 13.08
CA ASP A 127 16.18 14.45 12.58
C ASP A 127 16.85 13.09 12.50
N SER A 128 17.13 12.64 11.27
CA SER A 128 17.61 11.30 10.98
C SER A 128 16.63 10.23 11.49
N GLN A 129 16.92 9.62 12.63
CA GLN A 129 16.10 8.57 13.27
C GLN A 129 15.45 9.04 14.58
N HIS A 130 15.75 10.26 15.03
CA HIS A 130 15.36 10.78 16.34
C HIS A 130 14.24 11.81 16.20
N LEU A 131 13.20 11.70 17.02
CA LEU A 131 12.13 12.69 17.07
C LEU A 131 12.66 14.02 17.63
N VAL A 132 12.31 15.12 16.97
CA VAL A 132 12.65 16.48 17.42
C VAL A 132 11.88 16.81 18.70
N ARG A 133 12.54 17.46 19.66
CA ARG A 133 11.92 17.86 20.93
C ARG A 133 10.66 18.70 20.70
N GLY A 134 9.56 18.32 21.34
CA GLY A 134 8.27 19.02 21.22
C GLY A 134 7.42 18.58 20.02
N TYR A 135 7.72 17.43 19.43
CA TYR A 135 6.84 16.69 18.52
C TYR A 135 6.30 15.42 19.20
N PRO A 136 5.17 14.84 18.76
CA PRO A 136 4.32 15.29 17.65
C PRO A 136 3.63 16.64 17.90
N LYS A 137 3.14 17.26 16.82
CA LYS A 137 2.35 18.50 16.84
C LYS A 137 1.09 18.33 15.98
N PRO A 138 -0.05 18.96 16.33
CA PRO A 138 -1.24 18.90 15.51
C PRO A 138 -1.05 19.61 14.16
N LEU A 139 -1.77 19.17 13.12
CA LEU A 139 -1.76 19.83 11.79
C LEU A 139 -2.14 21.32 11.86
N THR A 140 -2.94 21.73 12.84
CA THR A 140 -3.31 23.13 13.07
C THR A 140 -2.11 24.04 13.36
N ASN A 141 -1.00 23.50 13.89
CA ASN A 141 0.25 24.26 14.04
C ASN A 141 0.93 24.60 12.71
N LEU A 142 0.49 24.01 11.59
CA LEU A 142 0.90 24.37 10.23
C LEU A 142 -0.07 25.37 9.58
N GLY A 143 -1.09 25.82 10.32
CA GLY A 143 -2.20 26.65 9.80
C GLY A 143 -3.27 25.86 9.04
N LEU A 144 -3.22 24.52 9.05
CA LEU A 144 -4.26 23.67 8.44
C LEU A 144 -5.55 23.70 9.29
N PRO A 145 -6.74 23.56 8.67
CA PRO A 145 -8.02 23.65 9.39
C PRO A 145 -8.23 22.47 10.34
N GLU A 146 -8.90 22.70 11.48
CA GLU A 146 -9.15 21.70 12.53
C GLU A 146 -10.01 20.50 12.06
N SER A 147 -10.85 20.72 11.05
CA SER A 147 -11.65 19.69 10.36
C SER A 147 -10.85 18.77 9.45
N LEU A 148 -9.55 19.02 9.25
CA LEU A 148 -8.69 18.17 8.43
C LEU A 148 -8.24 16.94 9.24
N GLU A 149 -8.71 15.76 8.83
CA GLU A 149 -8.41 14.50 9.51
C GLU A 149 -6.99 13.98 9.24
N LYS A 150 -6.45 14.27 8.05
CA LYS A 150 -5.08 13.90 7.64
C LYS A 150 -4.61 14.60 6.36
N LEU A 151 -3.34 14.38 5.99
CA LEU A 151 -2.79 14.67 4.67
C LEU A 151 -2.52 13.36 3.92
N ASP A 152 -2.96 13.26 2.66
CA ASP A 152 -2.71 12.11 1.78
C ASP A 152 -1.34 12.18 1.09
N ALA A 153 -0.74 13.38 0.99
CA ALA A 153 0.62 13.53 0.50
C ALA A 153 1.26 14.86 0.92
N ALA A 154 2.58 14.92 0.82
CA ALA A 154 3.36 16.13 1.00
C ALA A 154 4.63 16.09 0.12
N MET A 155 5.04 17.21 -0.47
CA MET A 155 6.34 17.33 -1.14
C MET A 155 6.88 18.76 -1.10
N VAL A 156 8.21 18.91 -1.24
CA VAL A 156 8.80 20.15 -1.77
C VAL A 156 8.69 20.10 -3.29
N TRP A 157 7.96 21.03 -3.91
CA TRP A 157 7.76 21.03 -5.36
C TRP A 157 8.91 21.77 -6.05
N GLY A 158 9.78 21.03 -6.76
CA GLY A 158 11.02 21.60 -7.31
C GLY A 158 10.86 22.63 -8.43
N TYR A 159 9.64 22.92 -8.91
CA TYR A 159 9.41 24.05 -9.82
C TYR A 159 9.61 25.42 -9.14
N ASN A 160 9.25 25.54 -7.86
CA ASN A 160 9.37 26.80 -7.11
C ASN A 160 9.97 26.65 -5.70
N GLY A 161 10.32 25.42 -5.28
CA GLY A 161 10.95 25.13 -4.00
C GLY A 161 10.05 25.28 -2.77
N LYS A 162 8.74 25.54 -2.93
CA LYS A 162 7.80 25.63 -1.81
C LYS A 162 7.22 24.25 -1.48
N THR A 163 6.83 24.07 -0.22
CA THR A 163 6.23 22.84 0.27
C THR A 163 4.73 22.83 -0.06
N TYR A 164 4.21 21.68 -0.47
CA TYR A 164 2.79 21.49 -0.78
C TYR A 164 2.23 20.29 -0.02
N PHE A 165 1.03 20.46 0.52
CA PHE A 165 0.29 19.45 1.26
C PHE A 165 -1.00 19.11 0.53
N TYR A 166 -1.41 17.85 0.54
CA TYR A 166 -2.51 17.32 -0.26
C TYR A 166 -3.49 16.54 0.62
N SER A 167 -4.80 16.72 0.42
CA SER A 167 -5.83 15.92 1.09
C SER A 167 -7.13 15.92 0.30
N GLY A 168 -7.60 14.73 -0.09
CA GLY A 168 -8.83 14.52 -0.84
C GLY A 168 -8.85 15.25 -2.18
N THR A 169 -9.70 16.27 -2.29
CA THR A 169 -9.85 17.13 -3.49
C THR A 169 -9.07 18.44 -3.38
N MET A 170 -8.33 18.68 -2.30
CA MET A 170 -7.72 19.96 -1.97
C MET A 170 -6.22 19.84 -1.78
N TYR A 171 -5.51 20.95 -2.01
CA TYR A 171 -4.11 21.11 -1.66
C TYR A 171 -3.83 22.49 -1.06
N TRP A 172 -2.75 22.58 -0.29
CA TRP A 172 -2.25 23.78 0.36
C TRP A 172 -0.81 24.02 -0.06
N LYS A 173 -0.40 25.29 -0.12
CA LYS A 173 1.00 25.69 -0.21
C LYS A 173 1.45 26.14 1.18
N TYR A 174 2.56 25.60 1.63
CA TYR A 174 3.16 25.84 2.94
C TYR A 174 4.42 26.67 2.78
N ASP A 175 4.50 27.74 3.54
CA ASP A 175 5.69 28.56 3.64
C ASP A 175 6.54 28.05 4.82
N GLU A 176 7.71 27.49 4.49
CA GLU A 176 8.66 26.96 5.48
C GLU A 176 9.34 28.06 6.31
N ASP A 177 9.40 29.30 5.79
CA ASP A 177 10.03 30.44 6.44
C ASP A 177 9.07 31.09 7.44
N GLU A 178 7.79 31.24 7.08
CA GLU A 178 6.72 31.68 8.01
C GLU A 178 6.22 30.55 8.93
N GLY A 179 6.46 29.29 8.57
CA GLY A 179 6.03 28.11 9.32
C GLY A 179 4.52 27.82 9.25
N ARG A 180 3.82 28.27 8.19
CA ARG A 180 2.37 28.13 8.03
C ARG A 180 1.93 28.03 6.57
N VAL A 181 0.71 27.54 6.33
CA VAL A 181 0.08 27.62 5.00
C VAL A 181 -0.24 29.06 4.60
N GLU A 182 -0.12 29.34 3.29
CA GLU A 182 -0.47 30.63 2.70
C GLU A 182 -1.98 30.89 2.76
N LEU A 183 -2.40 32.15 2.92
CA LEU A 183 -3.80 32.52 3.17
C LEU A 183 -4.76 32.20 2.02
N ASP A 184 -4.27 32.16 0.77
CA ASP A 184 -5.07 31.87 -0.44
C ASP A 184 -5.27 30.36 -0.69
N TYR A 185 -5.28 29.55 0.37
CA TYR A 185 -5.41 28.08 0.32
C TYR A 185 -6.43 27.57 1.35
N PRO A 186 -7.10 26.42 1.10
CA PRO A 186 -6.84 25.43 0.05
C PRO A 186 -7.21 25.87 -1.37
N ARG A 187 -6.65 25.14 -2.35
CA ARG A 187 -7.06 25.18 -3.76
C ARG A 187 -7.44 23.80 -4.25
N ASP A 188 -8.28 23.75 -5.27
CA ASP A 188 -8.82 22.52 -5.83
C ASP A 188 -7.75 21.74 -6.63
N MET A 189 -7.69 20.43 -6.42
CA MET A 189 -6.72 19.52 -7.03
C MET A 189 -6.78 19.44 -8.56
N SER A 190 -7.85 19.92 -9.21
CA SER A 190 -7.98 19.99 -10.68
C SER A 190 -6.91 20.87 -11.34
N MET A 191 -6.23 21.72 -10.57
CA MET A 191 -5.02 22.44 -11.01
C MET A 191 -3.88 21.48 -11.41
N TRP A 192 -3.82 20.27 -10.84
CA TRP A 192 -2.86 19.22 -11.16
C TRP A 192 -3.46 18.31 -12.26
N LYS A 193 -3.58 18.85 -13.47
CA LYS A 193 -4.45 18.30 -14.53
C LYS A 193 -4.09 16.85 -14.89
N GLY A 194 -5.10 15.99 -14.89
CA GLY A 194 -4.99 14.57 -15.23
C GLY A 194 -4.53 13.64 -14.09
N VAL A 195 -4.14 14.17 -12.93
CA VAL A 195 -3.89 13.36 -11.71
C VAL A 195 -5.21 12.92 -11.06
N GLY A 196 -6.20 13.83 -11.02
CA GLY A 196 -7.46 13.64 -10.30
C GLY A 196 -7.34 13.88 -8.79
N TYR A 197 -8.28 13.32 -8.03
CA TYR A 197 -8.44 13.54 -6.58
C TYR A 197 -8.13 12.28 -5.78
N ASN A 198 -7.86 12.42 -4.49
CA ASN A 198 -7.55 11.33 -3.56
C ASN A 198 -6.36 10.52 -4.11
N ILE A 199 -5.19 11.15 -4.13
CA ILE A 199 -3.90 10.51 -4.43
C ILE A 199 -3.44 9.73 -3.21
N ASP A 200 -2.57 8.73 -3.39
CA ASP A 200 -1.95 8.00 -2.29
C ASP A 200 -0.57 8.60 -1.94
N SER A 201 0.09 9.28 -2.88
CA SER A 201 1.33 10.01 -2.62
C SER A 201 1.75 10.94 -3.75
N VAL A 202 2.70 11.83 -3.46
CA VAL A 202 3.47 12.58 -4.48
C VAL A 202 4.88 12.82 -3.99
N PHE A 203 5.87 12.73 -4.89
CA PHE A 203 7.24 13.19 -4.62
C PHE A 203 7.93 13.66 -5.90
N GLN A 204 9.04 14.39 -5.76
CA GLN A 204 9.95 14.69 -6.87
C GLN A 204 11.15 13.73 -6.84
N TRP A 205 11.44 13.10 -7.98
CA TRP A 205 12.58 12.20 -8.12
C TRP A 205 13.86 12.93 -8.55
N LYS A 206 14.97 12.19 -8.58
CA LYS A 206 16.33 12.66 -8.87
C LYS A 206 16.50 13.26 -10.29
N ASP A 207 15.59 12.96 -11.21
CA ASP A 207 15.54 13.56 -12.55
C ASP A 207 14.80 14.92 -12.58
N GLY A 208 14.40 15.43 -11.41
CA GLY A 208 13.67 16.68 -11.26
C GLY A 208 12.19 16.58 -11.65
N LYS A 209 11.64 15.37 -11.87
CA LYS A 209 10.24 15.18 -12.27
C LYS A 209 9.37 14.82 -11.08
N THR A 210 8.15 15.36 -11.09
CA THR A 210 7.13 15.08 -10.07
C THR A 210 6.35 13.84 -10.45
N TYR A 211 6.11 12.95 -9.47
CA TYR A 211 5.41 11.68 -9.66
C TYR A 211 4.27 11.55 -8.64
N PHE A 212 3.04 11.39 -9.14
CA PHE A 212 1.83 11.20 -8.34
C PHE A 212 1.43 9.72 -8.34
N PHE A 213 1.07 9.17 -7.19
CA PHE A 213 0.74 7.76 -6.99
C PHE A 213 -0.74 7.61 -6.63
N LYS A 214 -1.37 6.56 -7.14
CA LYS A 214 -2.72 6.15 -6.73
C LYS A 214 -2.97 4.69 -7.08
N GLY A 215 -3.37 3.89 -6.10
CA GLY A 215 -3.46 2.45 -6.22
C GLY A 215 -2.10 1.82 -6.58
N LYS A 216 -2.11 0.89 -7.53
CA LYS A 216 -0.90 0.22 -8.04
C LYS A 216 -0.22 0.98 -9.20
N GLY A 217 -0.64 2.22 -9.45
CA GLY A 217 -0.21 3.01 -10.59
C GLY A 217 0.33 4.39 -10.19
N PHE A 218 1.05 5.01 -11.11
CA PHE A 218 1.54 6.38 -10.96
C PHE A 218 1.45 7.16 -12.28
N TRP A 219 1.47 8.49 -12.17
CA TRP A 219 1.64 9.42 -13.28
C TRP A 219 2.96 10.18 -13.12
N LYS A 220 3.65 10.38 -14.24
CA LYS A 220 4.72 11.37 -14.36
C LYS A 220 4.10 12.71 -14.75
N PHE A 221 4.43 13.77 -14.02
CA PHE A 221 3.84 15.09 -14.19
C PHE A 221 4.81 16.05 -14.90
N ASN A 222 4.27 16.87 -15.78
CA ASN A 222 5.01 17.94 -16.45
C ASN A 222 4.73 19.26 -15.70
N ASP A 223 5.67 19.65 -14.85
CA ASP A 223 5.56 20.82 -13.98
C ASP A 223 5.40 22.14 -14.76
N LEU A 224 5.97 22.23 -15.97
CA LEU A 224 5.86 23.42 -16.84
C LEU A 224 4.48 23.52 -17.51
N GLN A 225 3.87 22.39 -17.86
CA GLN A 225 2.54 22.35 -18.49
C GLN A 225 1.39 22.19 -17.49
N MET A 226 1.70 22.02 -16.20
CA MET A 226 0.74 21.72 -15.13
C MET A 226 -0.24 20.58 -15.48
N ARG A 227 0.30 19.48 -16.03
CA ARG A 227 -0.47 18.28 -16.38
C ARG A 227 0.37 17.01 -16.38
N VAL A 228 -0.27 15.85 -16.24
CA VAL A 228 0.37 14.54 -16.47
C VAL A 228 0.93 14.43 -17.90
N GLU A 229 2.06 13.75 -18.08
CA GLU A 229 2.64 13.49 -19.40
C GLU A 229 1.80 12.51 -20.22
N HIS A 230 1.14 11.55 -19.54
CA HIS A 230 0.22 10.57 -20.11
C HIS A 230 -0.96 10.40 -19.16
N GLU A 231 -2.19 10.34 -19.68
CA GLU A 231 -3.41 10.22 -18.85
C GLU A 231 -3.53 8.86 -18.17
N ARG A 232 -3.02 7.80 -18.82
CA ARG A 232 -3.00 6.45 -18.28
C ARG A 232 -1.83 6.28 -17.30
N GLN A 233 -2.12 5.75 -16.11
CA GLN A 233 -1.10 5.37 -15.15
C GLN A 233 -0.13 4.30 -15.70
N LEU A 234 1.12 4.40 -15.28
CA LEU A 234 2.13 3.35 -15.41
C LEU A 234 2.13 2.49 -14.14
N PRO A 235 2.44 1.17 -14.21
CA PRO A 235 2.49 0.30 -13.04
C PRO A 235 3.67 0.69 -12.13
N SER A 236 3.42 0.81 -10.81
CA SER A 236 4.40 1.36 -9.88
C SER A 236 5.53 0.38 -9.53
N ALA A 237 5.21 -0.85 -9.09
CA ALA A 237 6.23 -1.79 -8.64
C ALA A 237 7.32 -2.10 -9.70
N PRO A 238 7.00 -2.34 -11.00
CA PRO A 238 8.01 -2.57 -12.04
C PRO A 238 8.92 -1.37 -12.37
N MET A 239 8.63 -0.18 -11.82
CA MET A 239 9.44 1.03 -12.00
C MET A 239 10.21 1.41 -10.74
N TRP A 240 9.65 1.14 -9.55
CA TRP A 240 10.13 1.72 -8.29
C TRP A 240 10.63 0.69 -7.25
N MET A 241 10.47 -0.62 -7.46
CA MET A 241 10.83 -1.66 -6.47
C MET A 241 12.07 -2.51 -6.81
N HIS A 242 12.83 -2.11 -7.82
CA HIS A 242 14.07 -2.78 -8.26
C HIS A 242 15.29 -2.29 -7.48
#